data_AF-A0A1V2GV53-F1
#
_entry.id   AF-A0A1V2GV53-F1
#
_cell.length_a   1.000
_cell.length_b   1.000
_cell.length_c   1.000
_cell.angle_alpha   90.00
_cell.angle_beta   90.00
_cell.angle_gamma   90.00
#
_symmetry.space_group_name_H-M   'P 1'
#
loop_
_entity.id
_entity.type
_entity.pdbx_description
1 polymer ?
#
loop_
_entity_poly.entity_id
_entity_poly.type
_entity_poly.pdbx_seq_one_letter_code
_entity_poly.pdbx_strand_id
1 'polypeptide(L)'
;MTETDLSRTLRVRAYGAAIRDAGRVFRLAPGAELRAALRRAALAAIPKQEGWTTQVFTLERTSPEEKLAVLLDQLARREMGGDFAAGLAVSLDGATAVLVATARDPARIARLRAALAK
;
A
#
# COMPACT_ATOMS: atom_id res chain seq x y z
N MET A 1 -14.43 5.09 20.97
CA MET A 1 -13.28 5.36 20.08
C MET A 1 -13.83 6.22 18.96
N THR A 2 -13.51 7.52 18.94
CA THR A 2 -14.14 8.51 18.05
C THR A 2 -13.67 8.32 16.61
N GLU A 3 -14.57 8.51 15.65
CA GLU A 3 -14.36 8.30 14.20
C GLU A 3 -13.12 9.02 13.64
N THR A 4 -12.74 10.14 14.26
CA THR A 4 -11.53 10.93 13.96
C THR A 4 -10.21 10.21 14.25
N ASP A 5 -10.22 9.16 15.09
CA ASP A 5 -9.02 8.38 15.41
C ASP A 5 -8.72 7.29 14.37
N LEU A 6 -9.74 6.80 13.66
CA LEU A 6 -9.55 5.74 12.65
C LEU A 6 -8.85 6.26 11.39
N SER A 7 -9.21 7.47 10.93
CA SER A 7 -8.57 8.10 9.77
C SER A 7 -7.10 8.45 9.99
N ARG A 8 -6.69 8.60 11.26
CA ARG A 8 -5.30 8.87 11.67
C ARG A 8 -4.52 7.63 12.03
N THR A 9 -5.10 6.48 11.81
CA THR A 9 -4.50 5.21 12.15
C THR A 9 -4.30 4.39 10.89
N LEU A 10 -3.12 3.80 10.73
CA LEU A 10 -2.78 3.06 9.52
C LEU A 10 -2.28 1.64 9.81
N ARG A 11 -2.60 0.73 8.89
CA ARG A 11 -2.13 -0.66 8.85
C ARG A 11 -1.21 -0.85 7.65
N VAL A 12 -0.13 -1.61 7.83
CA VAL A 12 0.86 -1.86 6.79
C VAL A 12 1.05 -3.35 6.57
N ARG A 13 1.07 -3.79 5.31
CA ARG A 13 1.41 -5.14 4.87
C ARG A 13 2.53 -5.13 3.85
N ALA A 14 3.46 -6.07 3.96
CA ALA A 14 4.50 -6.33 3.00
C ALA A 14 4.22 -7.62 2.23
N TYR A 15 4.51 -7.61 0.94
CA TYR A 15 4.38 -8.72 0.01
C TYR A 15 5.75 -8.97 -0.61
N GLY A 16 6.16 -10.23 -0.65
CA GLY A 16 7.44 -10.68 -1.23
C GLY A 16 7.44 -12.20 -1.32
N ALA A 17 8.49 -12.86 -0.82
CA ALA A 17 8.50 -14.32 -0.69
C ALA A 17 7.41 -14.85 0.27
N ALA A 18 6.96 -14.02 1.20
CA ALA A 18 5.82 -14.27 2.08
C ALA A 18 5.06 -12.96 2.33
N ILE A 19 3.83 -13.07 2.81
CA ILE A 19 3.05 -11.90 3.26
C ILE A 19 3.37 -11.66 4.73
N ARG A 20 3.74 -10.43 5.07
CA ARG A 20 4.01 -10.03 6.45
C ARG A 20 3.14 -8.84 6.80
N ASP A 21 2.32 -8.98 7.82
CA ASP A 21 1.64 -7.83 8.42
C ASP A 21 2.63 -7.14 9.35
N ALA A 22 2.81 -5.82 9.21
CA ALA A 22 3.68 -5.08 10.11
C ALA A 22 3.10 -5.04 11.54
N GLY A 23 1.82 -5.42 11.73
CA GLY A 23 1.15 -5.63 13.02
C GLY A 23 1.01 -4.37 13.88
N ARG A 24 1.69 -3.29 13.51
CA ARG A 24 1.68 -2.01 14.20
C ARG A 24 0.64 -1.11 13.55
N VAL A 25 -0.38 -0.85 14.35
CA VAL A 25 -1.35 0.20 14.15
C VAL A 25 -0.65 1.51 14.52
N PHE A 26 -0.25 2.31 13.53
CA PHE A 26 0.45 3.58 13.79
C PHE A 26 -0.55 4.72 13.85
N ARG A 27 -0.56 5.45 14.98
CA ARG A 27 -1.35 6.67 15.13
C ARG A 27 -0.54 7.88 14.70
N LEU A 28 -1.10 8.69 13.82
CA LEU A 28 -0.49 9.92 13.36
C LEU A 28 -0.70 11.05 14.38
N ALA A 29 0.32 11.90 14.51
CA ALA A 29 0.20 13.14 15.27
C ALA A 29 -0.90 14.04 14.67
N PRO A 30 -1.57 14.87 15.47
CA PRO A 30 -2.48 15.90 14.96
C PRO A 30 -1.78 16.77 13.90
N GLY A 31 -2.45 17.00 12.76
CA GLY A 31 -1.91 17.80 11.66
C GLY A 31 -0.89 17.10 10.76
N ALA A 32 -0.55 15.84 11.03
CA ALA A 32 0.30 15.07 10.13
C ALA A 32 -0.42 14.74 8.81
N GLU A 33 0.29 14.90 7.70
CA GLU A 33 -0.20 14.59 6.36
C GLU A 33 -0.37 13.08 6.16
N LEU A 34 -1.63 12.62 6.07
CA LEU A 34 -1.99 11.20 5.98
C LEU A 34 -1.36 10.53 4.76
N ARG A 35 -1.48 11.14 3.58
CA ARG A 35 -0.94 10.56 2.33
C ARG A 35 0.58 10.40 2.40
N ALA A 36 1.28 11.40 2.94
CA ALA A 36 2.72 11.34 3.12
C ALA A 36 3.12 10.26 4.15
N ALA A 37 2.35 10.10 5.22
CA ALA A 37 2.59 9.06 6.21
C ALA A 37 2.38 7.64 5.64
N LEU A 38 1.27 7.40 4.93
CA LEU A 38 1.00 6.13 4.26
C LEU A 38 2.10 5.78 3.26
N ARG A 39 2.54 6.74 2.44
CA ARG A 39 3.64 6.54 1.49
C ARG A 39 4.95 6.16 2.17
N ARG A 40 5.33 6.86 3.24
CA ARG A 40 6.54 6.54 4.02
C ARG A 40 6.45 5.15 4.65
N ALA A 41 5.29 4.81 5.23
CA ALA A 41 5.07 3.52 5.86
C ALA A 41 5.15 2.36 4.86
N ALA A 42 4.51 2.50 3.69
CA ALA A 42 4.57 1.51 2.62
C ALA A 42 6.00 1.35 2.04
N LEU A 43 6.73 2.45 1.83
CA LEU A 43 8.13 2.42 1.38
C LEU A 43 9.05 1.73 2.40
N ALA A 44 8.82 1.94 3.69
CA ALA A 44 9.62 1.32 4.74
C ALA A 44 9.40 -0.20 4.86
N ALA A 45 8.28 -0.70 4.34
CA ALA A 45 7.91 -2.11 4.41
C ALA A 45 8.53 -2.99 3.31
N ILE A 46 9.19 -2.38 2.31
CA ILE A 46 9.78 -3.09 1.18
C ILE A 46 11.31 -2.94 1.11
N PRO A 47 12.03 -3.94 0.61
CA PRO A 47 13.47 -3.82 0.39
C PRO A 47 13.75 -2.80 -0.72
N LYS A 48 14.79 -1.99 -0.54
CA LYS A 48 15.35 -1.16 -1.62
C LYS A 48 16.44 -1.96 -2.31
N GLN A 49 16.19 -2.39 -3.54
CA GLN A 49 17.15 -3.15 -4.34
C GLN A 49 17.57 -2.34 -5.56
N GLU A 50 18.87 -2.31 -5.83
CA GLU A 50 19.42 -1.65 -7.01
C GLU A 50 18.94 -2.34 -8.30
N GLY A 51 18.67 -1.55 -9.34
CA GLY A 51 18.16 -2.06 -10.62
C GLY A 51 16.69 -2.48 -10.61
N TRP A 52 15.97 -2.31 -9.50
CA TRP A 52 14.53 -2.56 -9.44
C TRP A 52 13.73 -1.28 -9.72
N THR A 53 12.68 -1.42 -10.52
CA THR A 53 11.73 -0.33 -10.79
C THR A 53 10.75 -0.22 -9.63
N THR A 54 10.65 0.96 -9.03
CA THR A 54 9.71 1.24 -7.94
C THR A 54 8.63 2.22 -8.38
N GLN A 55 7.36 1.89 -8.12
CA GLN A 55 6.22 2.74 -8.41
C GLN A 55 5.34 2.88 -7.17
N VAL A 56 4.84 4.11 -6.95
CA VAL A 56 3.88 4.41 -5.90
C VAL A 56 2.51 4.63 -6.53
N PHE A 57 1.49 4.00 -5.96
CA PHE A 57 0.09 4.15 -6.31
C PHE A 57 -0.66 4.67 -5.08
N THR A 58 -1.36 5.79 -5.21
CA THR A 58 -2.19 6.36 -4.15
C THR A 58 -3.63 6.35 -4.64
N LEU A 59 -4.52 5.73 -3.87
CA LEU A 59 -5.93 5.64 -4.18
C LEU A 59 -6.74 6.23 -3.03
N GLU A 60 -7.84 6.89 -3.39
CA GLU A 60 -8.83 7.44 -2.47
C GLU A 60 -10.19 6.87 -2.83
N ARG A 61 -10.95 6.49 -1.81
CA ARG A 61 -12.27 5.93 -2.04
C ARG A 61 -13.16 6.99 -2.65
N THR A 62 -13.94 6.59 -3.63
CA THR A 62 -14.95 7.42 -4.31
C THR A 62 -16.34 7.21 -3.72
N SER A 63 -16.56 6.06 -3.07
CA SER A 63 -17.78 5.76 -2.32
C SER A 63 -17.48 5.01 -1.01
N PRO A 64 -18.37 5.05 0.00
CA PRO A 64 -18.20 4.31 1.25
C PRO A 64 -18.13 2.79 1.10
N GLU A 65 -18.71 2.24 0.04
CA GLU A 65 -18.75 0.80 -0.24
C GLU A 65 -17.46 0.28 -0.89
N GLU A 66 -16.60 1.18 -1.37
CA GLU A 66 -15.37 0.84 -2.07
C GLU A 66 -14.34 0.21 -1.12
N LYS A 67 -13.84 -0.98 -1.49
CA LYS A 67 -12.91 -1.77 -0.67
C LYS A 67 -11.48 -1.69 -1.19
N LEU A 68 -10.90 -0.48 -1.20
CA LEU A 68 -9.55 -0.22 -1.70
C LEU A 68 -8.49 -1.18 -1.15
N ALA A 69 -8.52 -1.45 0.16
CA ALA A 69 -7.57 -2.35 0.80
C ALA A 69 -7.62 -3.76 0.23
N VAL A 70 -8.83 -4.27 -0.06
CA VAL A 70 -9.05 -5.62 -0.58
C VAL A 70 -8.58 -5.69 -2.04
N LEU A 71 -8.93 -4.68 -2.84
CA LEU A 71 -8.48 -4.58 -4.24
C LEU A 71 -6.95 -4.60 -4.32
N LEU A 72 -6.29 -3.73 -3.56
CA LEU A 72 -4.82 -3.61 -3.58
C LEU A 72 -4.12 -4.85 -3.00
N ASP A 73 -4.70 -5.50 -1.99
CA ASP A 73 -4.19 -6.77 -1.44
C ASP A 73 -4.27 -7.89 -2.49
N GLN A 74 -5.38 -7.99 -3.24
CA GLN A 74 -5.53 -8.95 -4.33
C GLN A 74 -4.55 -8.69 -5.47
N LEU A 75 -4.39 -7.43 -5.89
CA LEU A 75 -3.44 -7.05 -6.95
C LEU A 75 -2.00 -7.34 -6.55
N ALA A 76 -1.60 -6.98 -5.32
CA ALA A 76 -0.26 -7.26 -4.82
C ALA A 76 0.01 -8.78 -4.76
N ARG A 77 -0.95 -9.57 -4.26
CA ARG A 77 -0.84 -11.05 -4.21
C ARG A 77 -0.70 -11.68 -5.58
N ARG A 78 -1.41 -11.19 -6.59
CA ARG A 78 -1.35 -11.74 -7.95
C ARG A 78 0.06 -11.62 -8.56
N GLU A 79 0.77 -10.55 -8.25
CA GLU A 79 2.14 -10.33 -8.76
C GLU A 79 3.23 -10.84 -7.79
N MET A 80 2.88 -11.40 -6.64
CA MET A 80 3.86 -11.96 -5.69
C MET A 80 4.70 -13.07 -6.31
N GLY A 81 5.94 -13.20 -5.82
CA GLY A 81 6.90 -14.23 -6.23
C GLY A 81 7.98 -13.71 -7.18
N GLY A 82 9.13 -14.39 -7.19
CA GLY A 82 10.31 -13.98 -7.96
C GLY A 82 10.86 -12.62 -7.53
N ASP A 83 11.22 -11.78 -8.50
CA ASP A 83 11.81 -10.45 -8.31
C ASP A 83 10.74 -9.36 -8.13
N PHE A 84 9.85 -9.53 -7.14
CA PHE A 84 8.80 -8.56 -6.79
C PHE A 84 8.65 -8.40 -5.29
N ALA A 85 8.44 -7.16 -4.85
CA ALA A 85 8.00 -6.84 -3.50
C ALA A 85 6.99 -5.68 -3.52
N ALA A 86 6.08 -5.66 -2.56
CA ALA A 86 5.15 -4.55 -2.41
C ALA A 86 4.86 -4.22 -0.94
N GLY A 87 4.53 -2.96 -0.68
CA GLY A 87 4.11 -2.46 0.62
C GLY A 87 2.75 -1.80 0.46
N LEU A 88 1.75 -2.24 1.22
CA LEU A 88 0.42 -1.67 1.26
C LEU A 88 0.22 -0.98 2.60
N ALA A 89 -0.03 0.32 2.60
CA ALA A 89 -0.46 1.07 3.77
C ALA A 89 -1.89 1.59 3.56
N VAL A 90 -2.77 1.43 4.54
CA VAL A 90 -4.17 1.88 4.45
C VAL A 90 -4.58 2.55 5.75
N SER A 91 -5.36 3.63 5.68
CA SER A 91 -6.07 4.18 6.84
C SER A 91 -7.10 3.17 7.38
N LEU A 92 -7.37 3.15 8.69
CA LEU A 92 -8.28 2.15 9.27
C LEU A 92 -9.73 2.31 8.81
N ASP A 93 -10.14 3.52 8.45
CA ASP A 93 -11.45 3.79 7.84
C ASP A 93 -11.53 3.39 6.36
N GLY A 94 -10.41 2.94 5.76
CA GLY A 94 -10.32 2.53 4.36
C GLY A 94 -10.41 3.68 3.35
N ALA A 95 -10.42 4.95 3.80
CA ALA A 95 -10.61 6.09 2.92
C ALA A 95 -9.43 6.33 1.97
N THR A 96 -8.20 6.05 2.42
CA THR A 96 -6.99 6.25 1.62
C THR A 96 -6.09 5.03 1.72
N ALA A 97 -5.58 4.59 0.57
CA ALA A 97 -4.64 3.49 0.48
C ALA A 97 -3.43 3.86 -0.39
N VAL A 98 -2.25 3.41 0.02
CA VAL A 98 -1.01 3.53 -0.76
C VAL A 98 -0.42 2.15 -0.97
N LEU A 99 -0.24 1.78 -2.24
CA LEU A 99 0.53 0.62 -2.65
C LEU A 99 1.85 1.10 -3.24
N VAL A 100 2.95 0.63 -2.69
CA VAL A 100 4.28 0.77 -3.28
C VAL A 100 4.66 -0.59 -3.83
N ALA A 101 4.93 -0.68 -5.13
CA ALA A 101 5.37 -1.89 -5.78
C ALA A 101 6.79 -1.70 -6.32
N THR A 102 7.63 -2.70 -6.12
CA THR A 102 8.98 -2.75 -6.67
C THR A 102 9.20 -4.08 -7.36
N ALA A 103 9.79 -4.05 -8.56
CA ALA A 103 10.07 -5.24 -9.33
C ALA A 103 11.31 -5.05 -10.20
N ARG A 104 12.06 -6.12 -10.44
CA ARG A 104 13.15 -6.10 -11.42
C ARG A 104 12.62 -6.00 -12.85
N ASP A 105 11.55 -6.74 -13.15
CA ASP A 105 10.88 -6.68 -14.45
C ASP A 105 9.84 -5.52 -14.48
N PRO A 106 10.06 -4.47 -15.29
CA PRO A 106 9.15 -3.33 -15.37
C PRO A 106 7.77 -3.71 -15.95
N ALA A 107 7.65 -4.82 -16.69
CA ALA A 107 6.35 -5.27 -17.21
C ALA A 107 5.39 -5.65 -16.08
N ARG A 108 5.91 -6.12 -14.93
CA ARG A 108 5.07 -6.39 -13.73
C ARG A 108 4.45 -5.11 -13.18
N ILE A 109 5.23 -4.04 -13.09
CA ILE A 109 4.74 -2.71 -12.68
C ILE A 109 3.72 -2.17 -13.68
N ALA A 110 3.95 -2.36 -14.98
CA ALA A 110 3.02 -1.94 -16.02
C ALA A 110 1.66 -2.67 -15.91
N ARG A 111 1.65 -3.97 -15.64
CA ARG A 111 0.41 -4.75 -15.41
C ARG A 111 -0.36 -4.28 -14.18
N LEU A 112 0.33 -3.95 -13.09
CA LEU A 112 -0.31 -3.34 -11.91
C LEU A 112 -0.95 -2.00 -12.25
N ARG A 113 -0.21 -1.12 -12.95
CA ARG A 113 -0.74 0.17 -13.40
C ARG A 113 -1.99 0.00 -14.27
N ALA A 114 -1.94 -0.92 -15.24
CA ALA A 114 -3.07 -1.19 -16.12
C ALA A 114 -4.28 -1.77 -15.37
N ALA A 115 -4.06 -2.57 -14.32
CA ALA A 115 -5.14 -3.12 -13.51
C ALA A 115 -5.82 -2.07 -12.60
N LEU A 116 -5.13 -0.99 -12.25
CA LEU A 116 -5.66 0.13 -11.46
C LEU A 116 -6.35 1.20 -12.32
N ALA A 117 -6.18 1.15 -13.64
CA ALA A 117 -6.82 2.08 -14.57
C ALA A 117 -8.18 1.58 -15.09
N LYS A 118 -8.67 0.45 -14.57
CA LYS A 118 -9.96 -0.16 -14.88
C LYS A 118 -10.91 0.05 -13.72
#